data_AF-A0A497LVP0-F1
#
_entry.id   AF-A0A497LVP0-F1
#
_cell.length_a   1.000
_cell.length_b   1.000
_cell.length_c   1.000
_cell.angle_alpha   90.00
_cell.angle_beta   90.00
_cell.angle_gamma   90.00
#
_symmetry.space_group_name_H-M   'P 1'
#
loop_
_entity.id
_entity.type
_entity.pdbx_description
1 polymer ?
#
loop_
_entity_poly.entity_id
_entity_poly.type
_entity_poly.pdbx_seq_one_letter_code
_entity_poly.pdbx_strand_id
1 'polypeptide(L)'
;MDERYLKIVAGLAYECSILHHVEVEALSRLYREPTLEGFRELHERLIDSPDYREREVAIWLEPALDLGPMETPPERLAGEMREMEFLLLILTRKAGESWRSVNRWMDYIANAAISLLQGYWIDAKIYLNRALEVSRSVEVESLKRQPHLSYEVDVLQRATLEYFRELRRYPVRLSIPRSNVEPLLLIQAVLLEMMEDSYLRGVGGRPLRESVYRLSSAIRHLMAEGGESRAGEEVRRVVDDLPFIEDVGRERIEDHRVRLLEAVEGVG
;
A
#
# COMPACT_ATOMS: atom_id res chain seq x y z
N MET A 1 -2.70 -20.74 9.20
CA MET A 1 -2.35 -19.89 8.03
C MET A 1 -1.02 -20.40 7.48
N ASP A 2 -0.84 -20.49 6.16
CA ASP A 2 0.42 -20.95 5.54
C ASP A 2 1.56 -19.97 5.87
N GLU A 3 2.72 -20.46 6.30
CA GLU A 3 3.89 -19.65 6.62
C GLU A 3 4.35 -18.82 5.43
N ARG A 4 4.26 -19.38 4.22
CA ARG A 4 4.59 -18.66 2.96
C ARG A 4 3.65 -17.49 2.73
N TYR A 5 2.36 -17.66 3.03
CA TYR A 5 1.41 -16.55 2.95
C TYR A 5 1.76 -15.44 3.95
N LEU A 6 2.10 -15.79 5.19
CA LEU A 6 2.56 -14.81 6.18
C LEU A 6 3.83 -14.09 5.71
N LYS A 7 4.80 -14.83 5.16
CA LYS A 7 6.02 -14.25 4.57
C LYS A 7 5.71 -13.20 3.50
N ILE A 8 4.76 -13.50 2.60
CA ILE A 8 4.29 -12.57 1.56
C ILE A 8 3.69 -11.30 2.18
N VAL A 9 2.78 -11.44 3.14
CA VAL A 9 2.14 -10.29 3.80
C VAL A 9 3.19 -9.44 4.54
N ALA A 10 4.11 -10.07 5.28
CA ALA A 10 5.20 -9.35 5.95
C ALA A 10 6.06 -8.59 4.94
N GLY A 11 6.36 -9.19 3.79
CA GLY A 11 7.17 -8.55 2.75
C GLY A 11 6.49 -7.33 2.12
N LEU A 12 5.17 -7.38 1.88
CA LEU A 12 4.41 -6.21 1.38
C LEU A 12 4.37 -5.08 2.40
N ALA A 13 4.13 -5.42 3.68
CA ALA A 13 4.20 -4.45 4.76
C ALA A 13 5.62 -3.89 4.91
N TYR A 14 6.65 -4.71 4.67
CA TYR A 14 8.04 -4.28 4.76
C TYR A 14 8.45 -3.34 3.62
N GLU A 15 8.00 -3.59 2.39
CA GLU A 15 8.14 -2.65 1.27
C GLU A 15 7.57 -1.27 1.64
N CYS A 16 6.34 -1.24 2.18
CA CYS A 16 5.69 -0.01 2.63
C CYS A 16 6.47 0.68 3.77
N SER A 17 6.97 -0.10 4.72
CA SER A 17 7.79 0.36 5.85
C SER A 17 9.09 1.03 5.40
N ILE A 18 9.81 0.46 4.41
CA ILE A 18 11.03 1.06 3.85
C ILE A 18 10.72 2.39 3.18
N LEU A 19 9.66 2.46 2.34
CA LEU A 19 9.27 3.67 1.63
C LEU A 19 8.90 4.83 2.57
N HIS A 20 8.28 4.50 3.70
CA HIS A 20 7.85 5.49 4.69
C HIS A 20 8.87 5.76 5.80
N HIS A 21 9.95 4.98 5.87
CA HIS A 21 10.93 4.97 6.95
C HIS A 21 10.31 4.76 8.34
N VAL A 22 9.37 3.82 8.43
CA VAL A 22 8.59 3.52 9.63
C VAL A 22 8.79 2.05 10.00
N GLU A 23 9.20 1.75 11.24
CA GLU A 23 9.27 0.37 11.78
C GLU A 23 10.12 -0.62 10.95
N VAL A 24 11.11 -0.11 10.19
CA VAL A 24 11.92 -0.90 9.25
C VAL A 24 12.58 -2.12 9.91
N GLU A 25 13.15 -1.93 11.10
CA GLU A 25 13.83 -3.01 11.84
C GLU A 25 12.86 -4.05 12.42
N ALA A 26 11.65 -3.63 12.79
CA ALA A 26 10.61 -4.54 13.28
C ALA A 26 10.05 -5.38 12.13
N LEU A 27 9.77 -4.75 10.98
CA LEU A 27 9.26 -5.44 9.79
C LEU A 27 10.32 -6.33 9.13
N SER A 28 11.60 -5.95 9.14
CA SER A 28 12.69 -6.84 8.67
C SER A 28 12.76 -8.12 9.50
N ARG A 29 12.63 -8.01 10.84
CA ARG A 29 12.59 -9.18 11.74
C ARG A 29 11.34 -10.04 11.49
N LEU A 30 10.16 -9.42 11.41
CA LEU A 30 8.92 -10.14 11.13
C LEU A 30 8.95 -10.81 9.76
N TYR A 31 9.53 -10.17 8.74
CA TYR A 31 9.72 -10.78 7.44
C TYR A 31 10.60 -12.01 7.56
N ARG A 32 11.75 -11.95 8.23
CA ARG A 32 12.65 -13.11 8.38
C ARG A 32 11.98 -14.28 9.08
N GLU A 33 11.27 -14.02 10.18
CA GLU A 33 10.60 -15.02 11.01
C GLU A 33 9.13 -14.63 11.24
N PRO A 34 8.22 -14.95 10.29
CA PRO A 34 6.84 -14.50 10.35
C PRO A 34 6.05 -15.23 11.44
N THR A 35 5.50 -14.48 12.40
CA THR A 35 4.66 -15.02 13.48
C THR A 35 3.36 -14.23 13.61
N LEU A 36 2.23 -14.92 13.80
CA LEU A 36 0.93 -14.27 13.97
C LEU A 36 0.89 -13.29 15.14
N GLU A 37 1.64 -13.56 16.20
CA GLU A 37 1.79 -12.66 17.35
C GLU A 37 2.48 -11.35 16.93
N GLY A 38 3.62 -11.44 16.20
CA GLY A 38 4.29 -10.25 15.69
C GLY A 38 3.44 -9.42 14.72
N PHE A 39 2.61 -10.07 13.88
CA PHE A 39 1.61 -9.35 13.06
C PHE A 39 0.59 -8.59 13.90
N ARG A 40 0.02 -9.23 14.92
CA ARG A 40 -0.98 -8.60 15.80
C ARG A 40 -0.40 -7.43 16.58
N GLU A 41 0.75 -7.63 17.23
CA GLU A 41 1.42 -6.60 18.02
C GLU A 41 1.74 -5.36 17.18
N LEU A 42 2.32 -5.55 15.99
CA LEU A 42 2.62 -4.43 15.10
C LEU A 42 1.37 -3.74 14.58
N HIS A 43 0.37 -4.50 14.14
CA HIS A 43 -0.88 -3.94 13.64
C HIS A 43 -1.60 -3.11 14.71
N GLU A 44 -1.82 -3.66 15.91
CA GLU A 44 -2.55 -2.97 16.99
C GLU A 44 -1.87 -1.67 17.40
N ARG A 45 -0.53 -1.65 17.41
CA ARG A 45 0.24 -0.44 17.73
C ARG A 45 0.12 0.64 16.65
N LEU A 46 0.13 0.25 15.37
CA LEU A 46 0.26 1.18 14.24
C LEU A 46 -1.07 1.68 13.69
N ILE A 47 -2.14 0.88 13.74
CA ILE A 47 -3.40 1.20 13.06
C ILE A 47 -4.14 2.43 13.64
N ASP A 48 -3.90 2.73 14.92
CA ASP A 48 -4.46 3.88 15.63
C ASP A 48 -3.46 5.06 15.76
N SER A 49 -2.28 4.94 15.15
CA SER A 49 -1.28 6.01 15.16
C SER A 49 -1.82 7.31 14.56
N PRO A 50 -1.41 8.50 15.08
CA PRO A 50 -1.70 9.76 14.41
C PRO A 50 -0.95 9.92 13.08
N ASP A 51 0.18 9.24 12.86
CA ASP A 51 0.91 9.28 11.59
C ASP A 51 0.24 8.36 10.56
N TYR A 52 -0.21 8.93 9.45
CA TYR A 52 -0.86 8.17 8.40
C TYR A 52 0.04 7.10 7.78
N ARG A 53 1.37 7.30 7.80
CA ARG A 53 2.33 6.35 7.24
C ARG A 53 2.42 5.08 8.06
N GLU A 54 2.36 5.21 9.38
CA GLU A 54 2.26 4.07 10.31
C GLU A 54 0.96 3.29 10.07
N ARG A 55 -0.17 3.99 9.88
CA ARG A 55 -1.44 3.34 9.55
C ARG A 55 -1.40 2.60 8.21
N GLU A 56 -0.67 3.10 7.20
CA GLU A 56 -0.50 2.37 5.93
C GLU A 56 0.25 1.05 6.13
N VAL A 57 1.32 1.05 6.93
CA VAL A 57 2.04 -0.20 7.28
C VAL A 57 1.08 -1.17 7.99
N ALA A 58 0.27 -0.67 8.92
CA ALA A 58 -0.73 -1.49 9.61
C ALA A 58 -1.74 -2.13 8.63
N ILE A 59 -2.27 -1.35 7.67
CA ILE A 59 -3.20 -1.84 6.64
C ILE A 59 -2.59 -3.00 5.85
N TRP A 60 -1.29 -2.96 5.54
CA TRP A 60 -0.60 -4.06 4.84
C TRP A 60 -0.39 -5.31 5.70
N LEU A 61 -0.45 -5.22 7.03
CA LEU A 61 -0.37 -6.36 7.94
C LEU A 61 -1.72 -7.10 8.09
N GLU A 62 -2.84 -6.40 7.85
CA GLU A 62 -4.19 -6.94 8.03
C GLU A 62 -4.48 -8.26 7.31
N PRO A 63 -3.96 -8.57 6.11
CA PRO A 63 -4.27 -9.84 5.45
C PRO A 63 -3.83 -11.09 6.23
N ALA A 64 -2.91 -10.94 7.19
CA ALA A 64 -2.50 -12.00 8.11
C ALA A 64 -3.43 -12.14 9.34
N LEU A 65 -4.30 -11.15 9.57
CA LEU A 65 -5.20 -11.06 10.70
C LEU A 65 -6.62 -11.44 10.24
N ASP A 66 -7.17 -12.51 10.79
CA ASP A 66 -8.55 -12.91 10.48
C ASP A 66 -9.53 -11.96 11.17
N LEU A 67 -9.90 -10.88 10.47
CA LEU A 67 -10.83 -9.85 10.97
C LEU A 67 -12.30 -10.28 10.93
N GLY A 68 -12.60 -11.53 10.56
CA GLY A 68 -13.96 -12.07 10.53
C GLY A 68 -14.75 -11.67 9.28
N PRO A 69 -16.07 -11.89 9.26
CA PRO A 69 -16.92 -11.55 8.12
C PRO A 69 -17.18 -10.04 8.03
N MET A 70 -17.47 -9.57 6.82
CA MET A 70 -17.87 -8.19 6.58
C MET A 70 -19.26 -7.92 7.17
N GLU A 71 -19.38 -6.90 8.02
CA GLU A 71 -20.63 -6.58 8.73
C GLU A 71 -21.62 -5.76 7.89
N THR A 72 -21.10 -4.88 7.02
CA THR A 72 -21.92 -3.97 6.19
C THR A 72 -21.61 -4.12 4.70
N PRO A 73 -22.60 -3.96 3.80
CA PRO A 73 -22.35 -4.04 2.36
C PRO A 73 -21.45 -2.89 1.88
N PRO A 74 -20.42 -3.17 1.06
CA PRO A 74 -19.48 -2.17 0.59
C PRO A 74 -20.13 -1.11 -0.31
N GLU A 75 -21.23 -1.44 -1.00
CA GLU A 75 -21.96 -0.54 -1.87
C GLU A 75 -22.57 0.63 -1.10
N ARG A 76 -22.96 0.41 0.16
CA ARG A 76 -23.51 1.47 1.00
C ARG A 76 -22.45 2.52 1.30
N LEU A 77 -21.31 2.11 1.84
CA LEU A 77 -20.21 3.04 2.17
C LEU A 77 -19.67 3.71 0.91
N ALA A 78 -19.58 2.99 -0.21
CA ALA A 78 -19.24 3.57 -1.51
C ALA A 78 -20.24 4.66 -1.94
N GLY A 79 -21.54 4.44 -1.74
CA GLY A 79 -22.58 5.44 -1.99
C GLY A 79 -22.39 6.70 -1.16
N GLU A 80 -22.18 6.56 0.15
CA GLU A 80 -21.92 7.67 1.08
C GLU A 80 -20.64 8.46 0.70
N MET A 81 -19.58 7.76 0.26
CA MET A 81 -18.37 8.39 -0.26
C MET A 81 -18.61 9.17 -1.57
N ARG A 82 -19.47 8.68 -2.47
CA ARG A 82 -19.83 9.39 -3.72
C ARG A 82 -20.63 10.67 -3.45
N GLU A 83 -21.52 10.65 -2.46
CA GLU A 83 -22.20 11.87 -2.02
C GLU A 83 -21.19 12.89 -1.47
N MET A 84 -20.23 12.42 -0.68
CA MET A 84 -19.16 13.26 -0.15
C MET A 84 -18.24 13.82 -1.26
N GLU A 85 -17.91 13.05 -2.28
CA GLU A 85 -17.17 13.52 -3.47
C GLU A 85 -17.87 14.73 -4.11
N PHE A 86 -19.19 14.65 -4.30
CA PHE A 86 -19.97 15.77 -4.84
C PHE A 86 -19.93 17.02 -3.95
N LEU A 87 -20.03 16.84 -2.62
CA LEU A 87 -19.93 17.95 -1.68
C LEU A 87 -18.53 18.60 -1.70
N LEU A 88 -17.48 17.80 -1.78
CA LEU A 88 -16.10 18.29 -1.89
C LEU A 88 -15.84 19.00 -3.23
N LEU A 89 -16.49 18.57 -4.32
CA LEU A 89 -16.46 19.28 -5.61
C LEU A 89 -17.10 20.68 -5.51
N ILE A 90 -18.13 20.85 -4.69
CA ILE A 90 -18.70 22.17 -4.43
C ILE A 90 -17.74 23.00 -3.55
N LEU A 91 -17.16 22.38 -2.52
CA LEU A 91 -16.25 23.04 -1.59
C LEU A 91 -14.97 23.52 -2.29
N THR A 92 -14.40 22.75 -3.21
CA THR A 92 -13.20 23.15 -3.99
C THR A 92 -13.38 24.49 -4.69
N ARG A 93 -14.59 24.79 -5.19
CA ARG A 93 -14.91 26.09 -5.82
C ARG A 93 -14.91 27.26 -4.84
N LYS A 94 -15.15 27.00 -3.56
CA LYS A 94 -15.14 28.00 -2.47
C LYS A 94 -13.80 28.07 -1.73
N ALA A 95 -12.91 27.09 -1.94
CA ALA A 95 -11.73 26.88 -1.11
C ALA A 95 -10.57 27.88 -1.34
N GLY A 96 -10.68 28.77 -2.33
CA GLY A 96 -9.64 29.77 -2.61
C GLY A 96 -8.27 29.13 -2.81
N GLU A 97 -7.26 29.57 -2.04
CA GLU A 97 -5.90 29.05 -2.12
C GLU A 97 -5.78 27.57 -1.69
N SER A 98 -6.67 27.10 -0.81
CA SER A 98 -6.67 25.72 -0.32
C SER A 98 -7.30 24.72 -1.30
N TRP A 99 -7.72 25.16 -2.50
CA TRP A 99 -8.39 24.31 -3.49
C TRP A 99 -7.63 23.02 -3.80
N ARG A 100 -6.29 23.06 -3.85
CA ARG A 100 -5.47 21.87 -4.14
C ARG A 100 -5.62 20.79 -3.06
N SER A 101 -5.66 21.17 -1.79
CA SER A 101 -5.84 20.22 -0.70
C SER A 101 -7.26 19.66 -0.66
N VAL A 102 -8.27 20.49 -0.90
CA VAL A 102 -9.67 20.01 -1.01
C VAL A 102 -9.84 19.09 -2.23
N ASN A 103 -9.19 19.38 -3.35
CA ASN A 103 -9.21 18.50 -4.54
C ASN A 103 -8.55 17.16 -4.25
N ARG A 104 -7.38 17.15 -3.59
CA ARG A 104 -6.74 15.89 -3.18
C ARG A 104 -7.60 15.07 -2.22
N TRP A 105 -8.28 15.73 -1.27
CA TRP A 105 -9.22 15.06 -0.39
C TRP A 105 -10.37 14.41 -1.19
N MET A 106 -10.96 15.14 -2.13
CA MET A 106 -11.99 14.63 -3.04
C MET A 106 -11.47 13.44 -3.86
N ASP A 107 -10.30 13.56 -4.47
CA ASP A 107 -9.68 12.52 -5.29
C ASP A 107 -9.46 11.24 -4.47
N TYR A 108 -9.01 11.36 -3.22
CA TYR A 108 -8.84 10.20 -2.35
C TYR A 108 -10.17 9.55 -1.94
N ILE A 109 -11.22 10.34 -1.64
CA ILE A 109 -12.56 9.79 -1.38
C ILE A 109 -13.11 9.06 -2.62
N ALA A 110 -12.99 9.67 -3.79
CA ALA A 110 -13.47 9.08 -5.04
C ALA A 110 -12.74 7.76 -5.38
N ASN A 111 -11.42 7.74 -5.24
CA ASN A 111 -10.61 6.55 -5.48
C ASN A 111 -10.86 5.45 -4.43
N ALA A 112 -11.10 5.82 -3.16
CA ALA A 112 -11.51 4.86 -2.14
C ALA A 112 -12.84 4.19 -2.51
N ALA A 113 -13.84 4.97 -2.94
CA ALA A 113 -15.14 4.43 -3.36
C ALA A 113 -15.03 3.49 -4.57
N ILE A 114 -14.27 3.88 -5.60
CA ILE A 114 -14.05 3.05 -6.80
C ILE A 114 -13.33 1.75 -6.43
N SER A 115 -12.25 1.85 -5.66
CA SER A 115 -11.46 0.69 -5.22
C SER A 115 -12.31 -0.27 -4.38
N LEU A 116 -13.17 0.27 -3.51
CA LEU A 116 -14.09 -0.50 -2.69
C LEU A 116 -15.07 -1.33 -3.53
N LEU A 117 -15.72 -0.69 -4.51
CA LEU A 117 -16.66 -1.35 -5.42
C LEU A 117 -16.01 -2.39 -6.34
N GLN A 118 -14.72 -2.22 -6.64
CA GLN A 118 -13.95 -3.14 -7.47
C GLN A 118 -13.31 -4.29 -6.67
N GLY A 119 -13.45 -4.29 -5.33
CA GLY A 119 -12.86 -5.30 -4.46
C GLY A 119 -11.36 -5.11 -4.20
N TYR A 120 -10.80 -3.93 -4.51
CA TYR A 120 -9.42 -3.55 -4.18
C TYR A 120 -9.36 -3.00 -2.74
N TRP A 121 -9.55 -3.87 -1.75
CA TRP A 121 -9.76 -3.48 -0.35
C TRP A 121 -8.59 -2.74 0.27
N ILE A 122 -7.34 -3.16 -0.01
CA ILE A 122 -6.13 -2.49 0.51
C ILE A 122 -6.04 -1.07 -0.06
N ASP A 123 -6.21 -0.91 -1.37
CA ASP A 123 -6.17 0.39 -2.02
C ASP A 123 -7.27 1.31 -1.47
N ALA A 124 -8.49 0.78 -1.29
CA ALA A 124 -9.59 1.53 -0.68
C ALA A 124 -9.21 2.06 0.73
N LYS A 125 -8.61 1.21 1.57
CA LYS A 125 -8.15 1.58 2.92
C LYS A 125 -7.03 2.62 2.87
N ILE A 126 -6.06 2.47 1.98
CA ILE A 126 -4.95 3.42 1.80
C ILE A 126 -5.47 4.78 1.34
N TYR A 127 -6.35 4.81 0.33
CA TYR A 127 -6.94 6.05 -0.15
C TYR A 127 -7.73 6.76 0.95
N LEU A 128 -8.54 6.03 1.72
CA LEU A 128 -9.33 6.63 2.79
C LEU A 128 -8.45 7.10 3.98
N ASN A 129 -7.37 6.39 4.29
CA ASN A 129 -6.36 6.83 5.23
C ASN A 129 -5.72 8.17 4.81
N ARG A 130 -5.39 8.32 3.53
CA ARG A 130 -4.85 9.57 2.97
C ARG A 130 -5.90 10.68 2.88
N ALA A 131 -7.15 10.34 2.60
CA ALA A 131 -8.26 11.29 2.67
C ALA A 131 -8.38 11.86 4.09
N LEU A 132 -8.29 11.01 5.12
CA LEU A 132 -8.31 11.43 6.52
C LEU A 132 -7.15 12.36 6.84
N GLU A 133 -5.94 12.04 6.39
CA GLU A 133 -4.76 12.90 6.56
C GLU A 133 -4.95 14.28 5.91
N VAL A 134 -5.27 14.31 4.62
CA VAL A 134 -5.45 15.57 3.88
C VAL A 134 -6.61 16.39 4.45
N SER A 135 -7.68 15.74 4.89
CA SER A 135 -8.82 16.44 5.49
C SER A 135 -8.41 17.27 6.71
N ARG A 136 -7.33 16.88 7.41
CA ARG A 136 -6.82 17.54 8.64
C ARG A 136 -5.58 18.41 8.37
N SER A 137 -5.21 18.60 7.11
CA SER A 137 -4.05 19.42 6.76
C SER A 137 -4.26 20.87 7.17
N VAL A 138 -3.16 21.60 7.38
CA VAL A 138 -3.19 23.03 7.76
C VAL A 138 -4.00 23.86 6.77
N GLU A 139 -3.89 23.55 5.47
CA GLU A 139 -4.62 24.24 4.41
C GLU A 139 -6.14 24.02 4.51
N VAL A 140 -6.59 22.80 4.83
CA VAL A 140 -8.02 22.50 5.00
C VAL A 140 -8.54 23.10 6.30
N GLU A 141 -7.79 22.98 7.41
CA GLU A 141 -8.15 23.59 8.69
C GLU A 141 -8.28 25.12 8.59
N SER A 142 -7.43 25.76 7.77
CA SER A 142 -7.50 27.21 7.56
C SER A 142 -8.83 27.69 6.98
N LEU A 143 -9.55 26.85 6.24
CA LEU A 143 -10.87 27.18 5.67
C LEU A 143 -11.91 27.46 6.76
N LYS A 144 -11.76 26.86 7.95
CA LYS A 144 -12.67 27.06 9.08
C LYS A 144 -12.61 28.47 9.66
N ARG A 145 -11.57 29.25 9.33
CA ARG A 145 -11.49 30.67 9.67
C ARG A 145 -12.55 31.50 8.93
N GLN A 146 -13.10 30.96 7.83
CA GLN A 146 -14.21 31.56 7.11
C GLN A 146 -15.52 31.09 7.76
N PRO A 147 -16.34 31.99 8.36
CA PRO A 147 -17.51 31.59 9.14
C PRO A 147 -18.52 30.74 8.36
N HIS A 148 -18.62 30.96 7.05
CA HIS A 148 -19.55 30.25 6.17
C HIS A 148 -19.06 28.86 5.73
N LEU A 149 -17.79 28.51 5.97
CA LEU A 149 -17.22 27.20 5.61
C LEU A 149 -16.93 26.33 6.82
N SER A 150 -16.77 26.89 8.02
CA SER A 150 -16.38 26.13 9.23
C SER A 150 -17.27 24.91 9.45
N TYR A 151 -18.59 25.09 9.43
CA TYR A 151 -19.52 23.99 9.66
C TYR A 151 -19.44 22.93 8.54
N GLU A 152 -19.41 23.34 7.27
CA GLU A 152 -19.29 22.42 6.13
C GLU A 152 -18.03 21.56 6.25
N VAL A 153 -16.88 22.17 6.55
CA VAL A 153 -15.60 21.46 6.70
C VAL A 153 -15.62 20.50 7.88
N ASP A 154 -16.11 20.93 9.06
CA ASP A 154 -16.19 20.09 10.25
C ASP A 154 -17.12 18.87 10.06
N VAL A 155 -18.19 19.00 9.29
CA VAL A 155 -19.08 17.89 8.95
C VAL A 155 -18.37 16.89 8.04
N LEU A 156 -17.72 17.37 6.97
CA LEU A 156 -17.03 16.51 6.00
C LEU A 156 -15.84 15.77 6.64
N GLN A 157 -15.07 16.44 7.51
CA GLN A 157 -13.98 15.78 8.24
C GLN A 157 -14.47 14.67 9.18
N ARG A 158 -15.59 14.91 9.88
CA ARG A 158 -16.22 13.88 10.71
C ARG A 158 -16.68 12.68 9.89
N ALA A 159 -17.35 12.94 8.76
CA ALA A 159 -17.74 11.88 7.82
C ALA A 159 -16.52 11.09 7.33
N THR A 160 -15.42 11.74 6.96
CA THR A 160 -14.19 11.04 6.53
C THR A 160 -13.62 10.13 7.61
N LEU A 161 -13.61 10.60 8.86
CA LEU A 161 -13.18 9.77 10.00
C LEU A 161 -14.11 8.59 10.23
N GLU A 162 -15.43 8.78 10.12
CA GLU A 162 -16.42 7.72 10.26
C GLU A 162 -16.26 6.68 9.16
N TYR A 163 -16.11 7.10 7.90
CA TYR A 163 -15.84 6.21 6.78
C TYR A 163 -14.55 5.42 7.00
N PHE A 164 -13.46 6.06 7.45
CA PHE A 164 -12.21 5.38 7.74
C PHE A 164 -12.36 4.32 8.83
N ARG A 165 -13.08 4.64 9.91
CA ARG A 165 -13.35 3.70 11.01
C ARG A 165 -14.22 2.53 10.58
N GLU A 166 -15.21 2.77 9.72
CA GLU A 166 -16.03 1.70 9.16
C GLU A 166 -15.18 0.80 8.23
N LEU A 167 -14.51 1.39 7.23
CA LEU A 167 -13.75 0.64 6.25
C LEU A 167 -12.62 -0.18 6.89
N ARG A 168 -11.98 0.33 7.95
CA ARG A 168 -10.95 -0.42 8.72
C ARG A 168 -11.44 -1.79 9.17
N ARG A 169 -12.73 -1.96 9.46
CA ARG A 169 -13.31 -3.23 9.92
C ARG A 169 -13.54 -4.23 8.79
N TYR A 170 -13.44 -3.81 7.53
CA TYR A 170 -13.69 -4.70 6.41
C TYR A 170 -12.52 -5.68 6.30
N PRO A 171 -12.78 -7.00 6.20
CA PRO A 171 -11.72 -7.99 6.12
C PRO A 171 -10.97 -7.86 4.80
N VAL A 172 -9.65 -8.01 4.87
CA VAL A 172 -8.77 -8.00 3.71
C VAL A 172 -8.13 -9.37 3.56
N ARG A 173 -8.12 -9.91 2.34
CA ARG A 173 -7.42 -11.14 2.00
C ARG A 173 -6.67 -10.93 0.69
N LEU A 174 -5.43 -11.42 0.63
CA LEU A 174 -4.73 -11.49 -0.64
C LEU A 174 -5.23 -12.70 -1.42
N SER A 175 -5.65 -12.48 -2.66
CA SER A 175 -5.88 -13.56 -3.60
C SER A 175 -4.55 -13.85 -4.28
N ILE A 176 -3.98 -15.04 -4.05
CA ILE A 176 -2.73 -15.46 -4.68
C ILE A 176 -2.95 -16.86 -5.25
N PRO A 177 -2.88 -17.04 -6.58
CA PRO A 177 -2.91 -18.36 -7.19
C PRO A 177 -1.80 -19.24 -6.59
N ARG A 178 -2.12 -20.50 -6.25
CA ARG A 178 -1.16 -21.39 -5.58
C ARG A 178 0.12 -21.61 -6.39
N SER A 179 0.03 -21.64 -7.71
CA SER A 179 1.17 -21.71 -8.64
C SER A 179 2.12 -20.53 -8.50
N ASN A 180 1.59 -19.37 -8.11
CA ASN A 180 2.32 -18.10 -8.14
C ASN A 180 2.98 -17.77 -6.79
N VAL A 181 2.74 -18.57 -5.74
CA VAL A 181 3.29 -18.33 -4.39
C VAL A 181 4.82 -18.35 -4.39
N GLU A 182 5.43 -19.36 -5.01
CA GLU A 182 6.89 -19.52 -5.02
C GLU A 182 7.60 -18.44 -5.87
N PRO A 183 7.17 -18.18 -7.12
CA PRO A 183 7.70 -17.07 -7.91
C PRO A 183 7.59 -15.72 -7.19
N LEU A 184 6.45 -15.47 -6.53
CA LEU A 184 6.22 -14.21 -5.82
C LEU A 184 7.19 -14.06 -4.64
N LEU A 185 7.44 -15.12 -3.87
CA LEU A 185 8.40 -15.09 -2.76
C LEU A 185 9.83 -14.78 -3.25
N LEU A 186 10.26 -15.39 -4.35
CA LEU A 186 11.58 -15.13 -4.93
C LEU A 186 11.73 -13.67 -5.39
N ILE A 187 10.74 -13.16 -6.12
CA ILE A 187 10.71 -11.77 -6.60
C ILE A 187 10.68 -10.79 -5.42
N GLN A 188 9.85 -11.08 -4.41
CA GLN A 188 9.73 -10.25 -3.21
C GLN A 188 11.03 -10.21 -2.40
N ALA A 189 11.72 -11.33 -2.26
CA ALA A 189 13.01 -11.37 -1.57
C ALA A 189 14.04 -10.46 -2.26
N VAL A 190 14.18 -10.57 -3.59
CA VAL A 190 15.10 -9.73 -4.36
C VAL A 190 14.69 -8.25 -4.28
N LEU A 191 13.41 -7.93 -4.42
CA LEU A 191 12.88 -6.57 -4.27
C LEU A 191 13.28 -5.96 -2.92
N LEU A 192 13.03 -6.67 -1.82
CA LEU A 192 13.30 -6.18 -0.48
C LEU A 192 14.79 -6.00 -0.22
N GLU A 193 15.63 -6.90 -0.71
CA GLU A 193 17.08 -6.77 -0.60
C GLU A 193 17.62 -5.54 -1.37
N MET A 194 17.07 -5.25 -2.56
CA MET A 194 17.41 -4.06 -3.33
C MET A 194 16.95 -2.77 -2.63
N MET A 195 15.77 -2.80 -2.01
CA MET A 195 15.24 -1.67 -1.23
C MET A 195 16.03 -1.45 0.07
N GLU A 196 16.40 -2.51 0.78
CA GLU A 196 17.26 -2.46 1.97
C GLU A 196 18.63 -1.86 1.65
N ASP A 197 19.22 -2.23 0.50
CA ASP A 197 20.48 -1.63 0.05
C ASP A 197 20.35 -0.14 -0.19
N SER A 198 19.25 0.27 -0.82
CA SER A 198 18.98 1.70 -1.02
C SER A 198 18.83 2.43 0.30
N TYR A 199 18.08 1.86 1.22
CA TYR A 199 17.79 2.44 2.53
C TYR A 199 19.01 2.50 3.45
N LEU A 200 19.76 1.40 3.60
CA LEU A 200 20.86 1.27 4.56
C LEU A 200 22.20 1.78 4.02
N ARG A 201 22.45 1.59 2.72
CA ARG A 201 23.76 1.85 2.10
C ARG A 201 23.73 3.06 1.18
N GLY A 202 22.57 3.68 0.97
CA GLY A 202 22.41 4.81 0.06
C GLY A 202 22.61 4.43 -1.41
N VAL A 203 22.56 3.13 -1.75
CA VAL A 203 22.64 2.66 -3.13
C VAL A 203 21.45 3.25 -3.90
N GLY A 204 21.69 3.80 -5.07
CA GLY A 204 20.69 4.62 -5.74
C GLY A 204 20.84 4.66 -7.24
N GLY A 205 20.17 5.63 -7.84
CA GLY A 205 20.19 5.84 -9.28
C GLY A 205 18.89 5.40 -9.96
N ARG A 206 18.80 5.78 -11.23
CA ARG A 206 17.63 5.52 -12.05
C ARG A 206 17.39 4.01 -12.28
N PRO A 207 18.41 3.18 -12.59
CA PRO A 207 18.21 1.75 -12.83
C PRO A 207 17.63 1.01 -11.62
N LEU A 208 18.09 1.33 -10.40
CA LEU A 208 17.57 0.75 -9.16
C LEU A 208 16.10 1.09 -8.95
N ARG A 209 15.73 2.37 -9.08
CA ARG A 209 14.33 2.82 -8.88
C ARG A 209 13.38 2.20 -9.90
N GLU A 210 13.82 2.12 -11.16
CA GLU A 210 13.04 1.46 -12.22
C GLU A 210 12.91 -0.04 -11.91
N SER A 211 13.98 -0.70 -11.47
CA SER A 211 13.95 -2.12 -11.10
C SER A 211 13.00 -2.41 -9.93
N VAL A 212 13.08 -1.62 -8.85
CA VAL A 212 12.19 -1.71 -7.68
C VAL A 212 10.72 -1.56 -8.12
N TYR A 213 10.42 -0.57 -8.95
CA TYR A 213 9.07 -0.36 -9.47
C TYR A 213 8.57 -1.57 -10.30
N ARG A 214 9.43 -2.12 -11.18
CA ARG A 214 9.08 -3.28 -12.01
C ARG A 214 8.84 -4.54 -11.19
N LEU A 215 9.68 -4.81 -10.19
CA LEU A 215 9.49 -5.97 -9.30
C LEU A 215 8.21 -5.83 -8.46
N SER A 216 7.92 -4.64 -7.92
CA SER A 216 6.64 -4.37 -7.23
C SER A 216 5.45 -4.58 -8.17
N SER A 217 5.56 -4.16 -9.44
CA SER A 217 4.54 -4.44 -10.47
C SER A 217 4.39 -5.93 -10.78
N ALA A 218 5.49 -6.67 -10.87
CA ALA A 218 5.48 -8.11 -11.11
C ALA A 218 4.76 -8.87 -9.97
N ILE A 219 5.01 -8.50 -8.71
CA ILE A 219 4.31 -9.06 -7.54
C ILE A 219 2.79 -8.84 -7.67
N ARG A 220 2.36 -7.61 -8.02
CA ARG A 220 0.94 -7.31 -8.23
C ARG A 220 0.33 -8.14 -9.36
N HIS A 221 1.06 -8.35 -10.46
CA HIS A 221 0.60 -9.22 -11.55
C HIS A 221 0.45 -10.67 -11.10
N LEU A 222 1.38 -11.21 -10.31
CA LEU A 222 1.29 -12.59 -9.81
C LEU A 222 0.13 -12.84 -8.84
N MET A 223 -0.39 -11.80 -8.19
CA MET A 223 -1.61 -11.88 -7.38
C MET A 223 -2.89 -11.92 -8.23
N ALA A 224 -2.83 -11.50 -9.49
CA ALA A 224 -3.96 -11.56 -10.41
C ALA A 224 -3.94 -12.86 -11.23
N GLU A 225 -5.11 -13.46 -11.45
CA GLU A 225 -5.23 -14.63 -12.33
C GLU A 225 -4.88 -14.26 -13.78
N GLY A 226 -4.00 -15.06 -14.42
CA GLY A 226 -3.53 -14.78 -15.78
C GLY A 226 -2.44 -13.70 -15.88
N GLY A 227 -1.90 -13.22 -14.76
CA GLY A 227 -0.86 -12.19 -14.70
C GLY A 227 0.57 -12.69 -14.96
N GLU A 228 0.77 -14.00 -15.09
CA GLU A 228 2.05 -14.71 -15.22
C GLU A 228 2.95 -14.11 -16.32
N SER A 229 2.41 -13.94 -17.53
CA SER A 229 3.16 -13.42 -18.67
C SER A 229 3.69 -12.00 -18.41
N ARG A 230 2.86 -11.13 -17.82
CA ARG A 230 3.23 -9.74 -17.52
C ARG A 230 4.25 -9.67 -16.40
N ALA A 231 4.10 -10.47 -15.36
CA ALA A 231 5.09 -10.59 -14.30
C ALA A 231 6.45 -11.03 -14.87
N GLY A 232 6.46 -12.06 -15.73
CA GLY A 232 7.68 -12.53 -16.38
C GLY A 232 8.33 -11.49 -17.29
N GLU A 233 7.56 -10.67 -18.01
CA GLU A 233 8.09 -9.55 -18.80
C GLU A 233 8.77 -8.48 -17.93
N GLU A 234 8.14 -8.09 -16.81
CA GLU A 234 8.75 -7.11 -15.90
C GLU A 234 10.02 -7.65 -15.25
N VAL A 235 10.04 -8.92 -14.82
CA VAL A 235 11.22 -9.54 -14.23
C VAL A 235 12.38 -9.65 -15.23
N ARG A 236 12.12 -10.03 -16.49
CA ARG A 236 13.16 -10.09 -17.52
C ARG A 236 13.82 -8.73 -17.75
N ARG A 237 13.04 -7.64 -17.78
CA ARG A 237 13.59 -6.28 -17.88
C ARG A 237 14.48 -5.93 -16.70
N VAL A 238 14.09 -6.34 -15.49
CA VAL A 238 14.94 -6.14 -14.29
C VAL A 238 16.25 -6.90 -14.42
N VAL A 239 16.22 -8.16 -14.88
CA VAL A 239 17.42 -8.96 -15.13
C VAL A 239 18.38 -8.26 -16.10
N ASP A 240 17.85 -7.65 -17.16
CA ASP A 240 18.65 -6.86 -18.11
C ASP A 240 19.21 -5.58 -17.48
N ASP A 241 18.48 -4.97 -16.53
CA ASP A 241 18.85 -3.72 -15.86
C ASP A 241 19.87 -3.92 -14.70
N LEU A 242 19.93 -5.11 -14.08
CA LEU A 242 20.78 -5.41 -12.91
C LEU A 242 22.26 -5.01 -13.08
N PRO A 243 22.94 -5.28 -14.22
CA PRO A 243 24.35 -4.91 -14.40
C PRO A 243 24.62 -3.41 -14.39
N PHE A 244 23.59 -2.58 -14.56
CA PHE A 244 23.70 -1.11 -14.58
C PHE A 244 23.44 -0.48 -13.21
N ILE A 245 23.17 -1.29 -12.18
CA ILE A 245 23.00 -0.80 -10.81
C ILE A 245 24.40 -0.60 -10.20
N GLU A 246 24.73 0.66 -9.96
CA GLU A 246 26.00 1.07 -9.34
C GLU A 246 26.07 0.61 -7.87
N ASP A 247 27.29 0.46 -7.35
CA ASP A 247 27.57 0.13 -5.94
C ASP A 247 26.97 -1.18 -5.40
N VAL A 248 26.53 -2.07 -6.30
CA VAL A 248 26.16 -3.46 -5.99
C VAL A 248 27.25 -4.41 -6.48
N GLY A 249 27.74 -5.30 -5.59
CA GLY A 249 28.78 -6.27 -5.93
C GLY A 249 28.33 -7.26 -7.00
N ARG A 250 29.23 -7.66 -7.90
CA ARG A 250 28.94 -8.60 -9.00
C ARG A 250 28.33 -9.93 -8.54
N GLU A 251 28.79 -10.46 -7.41
CA GLU A 251 28.25 -11.69 -6.82
C GLU A 251 26.77 -11.53 -6.46
N ARG A 252 26.40 -10.38 -5.88
CA ARG A 252 25.02 -10.07 -5.52
C ARG A 252 24.13 -9.83 -6.73
N ILE A 253 24.67 -9.19 -7.78
CA ILE A 253 23.98 -9.06 -9.07
C ILE A 253 23.66 -10.43 -9.67
N GLU A 254 24.63 -11.36 -9.69
CA GLU A 254 24.41 -12.69 -10.25
C GLU A 254 23.42 -13.50 -9.40
N ASP A 255 23.50 -13.40 -8.08
CA ASP A 255 22.56 -14.05 -7.17
C ASP A 255 21.12 -13.55 -7.35
N HIS A 256 20.90 -12.22 -7.46
CA HIS A 256 19.60 -11.66 -7.80
C HIS A 256 19.12 -12.16 -9.17
N ARG A 257 20.00 -12.19 -10.17
CA ARG A 257 19.69 -12.65 -11.51
C ARG A 257 19.22 -14.11 -11.53
N VAL A 258 19.93 -15.01 -10.84
CA VAL A 258 19.56 -16.43 -10.76
C VAL A 258 18.18 -16.59 -10.13
N ARG A 259 17.93 -15.99 -8.96
CA ARG A 259 16.64 -16.08 -8.26
C ARG A 259 15.48 -15.52 -9.08
N LEU A 260 15.71 -14.41 -9.80
CA LEU A 260 14.70 -13.82 -10.70
C LEU A 260 14.42 -14.71 -11.91
N LEU A 261 15.43 -15.35 -12.50
CA LEU A 261 15.23 -16.27 -13.62
C LEU A 261 14.48 -17.54 -13.17
N GLU A 262 14.83 -18.11 -12.01
CA GLU A 262 14.10 -19.22 -11.39
C GLU A 262 12.62 -18.87 -11.17
N ALA A 263 12.34 -17.64 -10.69
CA ALA A 263 10.97 -17.17 -10.52
C ALA A 263 10.21 -17.13 -11.86
N VAL A 264 10.85 -16.76 -12.97
CA VAL A 264 10.22 -16.72 -14.30
C VAL A 264 10.01 -18.12 -14.88
N GLU A 265 10.93 -19.06 -14.64
CA GLU A 265 10.79 -20.45 -15.07
C GLU A 265 9.65 -21.17 -14.34
N GLY A 266 9.41 -20.83 -13.07
CA GLY A 266 8.28 -21.34 -12.27
C GLY A 266 6.90 -20.77 -12.66
N VAL A 267 6.85 -19.82 -13.59
CA VAL A 267 5.64 -19.12 -14.04
C VAL A 267 5.12 -19.65 -15.40
N GLY A 268 5.86 -20.58 -16.03
CA GLY A 268 5.56 -21.18 -17.35
C GLY A 268 4.83 -22.52 -17.32
#